data_AF-A0A9N8ESH5-F1
#
_entry.id   AF-A0A9N8ESH5-F1
#
_cell.length_a   1.000
_cell.length_b   1.000
_cell.length_c   1.000
_cell.angle_alpha   90.00
_cell.angle_beta   90.00
_cell.angle_gamma   90.00
#
_symmetry.space_group_name_H-M   'P 1'
#
loop_
_entity.id
_entity.type
_entity.pdbx_description
1 polymer ?
#
loop_
_entity_poly.entity_id
_entity_poly.type
_entity_poly.pdbx_seq_one_letter_code
_entity_poly.pdbx_strand_id
1 'polypeptide(L)'
;MASRTLPKLRQVVLNDVFTQAFEQARQKPLDLTHNQQVARLYRKSLRVLLSWSIHRKTFNEEATTLRARFDEARGCSPAKAARLLREGHEELLEFTHPDPYCLPPMPGGSKHMRYSPLPREICFTDGNYPADAPDYYINPDWSICKPETGKSAIGSVLVDFGKKNME
;
A
#
# COMPACT_ATOMS: atom_id res chain seq x y z
N MET A 1 -30.71 55.67 -5.47
CA MET A 1 -31.04 54.23 -5.55
C MET A 1 -29.74 53.44 -5.49
N ALA A 2 -29.42 52.85 -4.35
CA ALA A 2 -28.15 52.14 -4.16
C ALA A 2 -28.18 50.81 -4.94
N SER A 3 -27.30 50.67 -5.94
CA SER A 3 -27.10 49.42 -6.66
C SER A 3 -26.52 48.39 -5.69
N ARG A 4 -27.34 47.42 -5.25
CA ARG A 4 -26.89 46.21 -4.56
C ARG A 4 -26.14 45.35 -5.58
N THR A 5 -24.82 45.43 -5.57
CA THR A 5 -23.98 44.42 -6.21
C THR A 5 -24.12 43.12 -5.42
N LEU A 6 -24.64 42.08 -6.05
CA LEU A 6 -24.68 40.74 -5.46
C LEU A 6 -23.24 40.28 -5.17
N PRO A 7 -22.95 39.68 -4.00
CA PRO A 7 -21.65 39.10 -3.76
C PRO A 7 -21.42 38.02 -4.83
N LYS A 8 -20.32 38.11 -5.58
CA LYS A 8 -19.90 37.03 -6.47
C LYS A 8 -19.68 35.81 -5.58
N LEU A 9 -20.57 34.84 -5.66
CA LEU A 9 -20.35 33.52 -5.07
C LEU A 9 -19.01 33.05 -5.65
N ARG A 10 -17.98 32.91 -4.79
CA ARG A 10 -16.79 32.16 -5.18
C ARG A 10 -17.32 30.81 -5.61
N GLN A 11 -17.23 30.54 -6.89
CA GLN A 11 -17.53 29.23 -7.45
C GLN A 11 -16.50 28.30 -6.82
N VAL A 12 -16.84 27.73 -5.65
CA VAL A 12 -16.07 26.66 -5.06
C VAL A 12 -16.18 25.55 -6.08
N VAL A 13 -15.17 25.45 -6.93
CA VAL A 13 -15.11 24.44 -7.97
C VAL A 13 -15.20 23.13 -7.20
N LEU A 14 -16.17 22.28 -7.57
CA LEU A 14 -16.40 20.96 -6.97
C LEU A 14 -15.08 20.21 -6.64
N ASN A 15 -14.04 20.43 -7.44
CA ASN A 15 -12.69 19.95 -7.25
C ASN A 15 -12.05 20.30 -5.90
N ASP A 16 -12.23 21.49 -5.32
CA ASP A 16 -11.59 21.84 -4.03
C ASP A 16 -12.22 21.07 -2.87
N VAL A 17 -13.55 20.92 -2.88
CA VAL A 17 -14.27 20.12 -1.87
C VAL A 17 -13.89 18.64 -2.03
N PHE A 18 -13.82 18.13 -3.26
CA PHE A 18 -13.35 16.77 -3.51
C PHE A 18 -11.87 16.57 -3.14
N THR A 19 -11.02 17.57 -3.36
CA THR A 19 -9.58 17.52 -3.01
C THR A 19 -9.41 17.58 -1.50
N GLN A 20 -10.15 18.44 -0.81
CA GLN A 20 -10.17 18.50 0.65
C GLN A 20 -10.74 17.23 1.28
N ALA A 21 -11.84 16.69 0.74
CA ALA A 21 -12.39 15.42 1.18
C ALA A 21 -11.42 14.25 0.92
N PHE A 22 -10.74 14.26 -0.22
CA PHE A 22 -9.67 13.31 -0.52
C PHE A 22 -8.50 13.46 0.44
N GLU A 23 -8.02 14.67 0.73
CA GLU A 23 -6.95 14.94 1.68
C GLU A 23 -7.30 14.52 3.10
N GLN A 24 -8.57 14.70 3.51
CA GLN A 24 -9.11 14.24 4.80
C GLN A 24 -9.18 12.70 4.86
N ALA A 25 -9.59 12.04 3.77
CA ALA A 25 -9.65 10.58 3.67
C ALA A 25 -8.29 9.93 3.39
N ARG A 26 -7.30 10.71 2.94
CA ARG A 26 -5.95 10.23 2.62
C ARG A 26 -5.27 9.86 3.93
N GLN A 27 -5.11 8.56 4.15
CA GLN A 27 -4.33 8.05 5.27
C GLN A 27 -2.94 8.70 5.27
N LYS A 28 -2.52 9.21 6.44
CA LYS A 28 -1.17 9.77 6.63
C LYS A 28 -0.17 8.70 6.19
N PRO A 29 0.76 9.00 5.25
CA PRO A 29 1.82 8.05 4.95
C PRO A 29 2.59 7.75 6.23
N LEU A 30 2.85 6.48 6.50
CA LEU A 30 3.68 6.10 7.64
C LEU A 30 5.05 6.77 7.49
N ASP A 31 5.51 7.44 8.54
CA ASP A 31 6.84 8.04 8.59
C ASP A 31 7.87 6.91 8.69
N LEU A 32 8.44 6.51 7.55
CA LEU A 32 9.35 5.37 7.46
C LEU A 32 10.78 5.78 7.79
N THR A 33 11.41 5.00 8.66
CA THR A 33 12.87 5.11 8.87
C THR A 33 13.61 4.79 7.57
N HIS A 34 14.80 5.37 7.37
CA HIS A 34 15.63 5.10 6.20
C HIS A 34 15.83 3.59 5.97
N ASN A 35 16.09 2.82 7.03
CA ASN A 35 16.26 1.37 6.96
C ASN A 35 15.00 0.66 6.47
N GLN A 36 13.81 1.09 6.91
CA GLN A 36 12.54 0.56 6.40
C GLN A 36 12.32 0.90 4.93
N GLN A 37 12.71 2.10 4.49
CA GLN A 37 12.62 2.51 3.07
C GLN A 37 13.50 1.62 2.19
N VAL A 38 14.78 1.44 2.56
CA VAL A 38 15.72 0.56 1.85
C VAL A 38 15.21 -0.89 1.84
N ALA A 39 14.73 -1.41 2.98
CA ALA A 39 14.19 -2.77 3.06
C ALA A 39 12.96 -2.95 2.16
N ARG A 40 12.08 -1.94 2.08
CA ARG A 40 10.92 -1.96 1.19
C ARG A 40 11.34 -1.90 -0.28
N LEU A 41 12.31 -1.05 -0.63
CA LEU A 41 12.86 -0.97 -1.98
C LEU A 41 13.43 -2.34 -2.42
N TYR A 42 14.27 -2.95 -1.58
CA TYR A 42 14.85 -4.27 -1.83
C TYR A 42 13.81 -5.38 -2.00
N ARG A 43 12.76 -5.40 -1.15
CA ARG A 43 11.67 -6.38 -1.29
C ARG A 43 10.89 -6.16 -2.58
N LYS A 44 10.68 -4.91 -3.01
CA LYS A 44 9.96 -4.59 -4.25
C LYS A 44 10.79 -4.96 -5.47
N SER A 45 12.08 -4.65 -5.49
CA SER A 45 12.97 -5.02 -6.61
C SER A 45 13.03 -6.53 -6.82
N LEU A 46 13.11 -7.33 -5.74
CA LEU A 46 13.02 -8.80 -5.86
C LEU A 46 11.68 -9.28 -6.45
N ARG A 47 10.56 -8.62 -6.16
CA ARG A 47 9.26 -9.00 -6.74
C ARG A 47 9.16 -8.63 -8.21
N VAL A 48 9.70 -7.48 -8.59
CA VAL A 48 9.80 -7.06 -9.99
C VAL A 48 10.65 -8.06 -10.76
N LEU A 49 11.82 -8.41 -10.22
CA LEU A 49 12.71 -9.42 -10.78
C LEU A 49 11.98 -10.76 -10.95
N LEU A 50 11.26 -11.22 -9.93
CA LEU A 50 10.45 -12.45 -10.00
C LEU A 50 9.36 -12.39 -11.07
N SER A 51 8.77 -11.22 -11.31
CA SER A 51 7.72 -11.05 -12.33
C SER A 51 8.29 -11.14 -13.75
N TRP A 52 9.53 -10.69 -13.97
CA TRP A 52 10.23 -10.84 -15.24
C TRP A 52 10.84 -12.24 -15.43
N SER A 53 11.39 -12.82 -14.37
CA SER A 53 12.08 -14.11 -14.43
C SER A 53 11.09 -15.27 -14.29
N ILE A 54 10.87 -16.01 -15.39
CA ILE A 54 10.02 -17.21 -15.36
C ILE A 54 10.73 -18.36 -14.61
N HIS A 55 12.04 -18.53 -14.82
CA HIS A 55 12.81 -19.64 -14.27
C HIS A 55 13.52 -19.28 -12.96
N ARG A 56 13.51 -20.23 -12.00
CA ARG A 56 14.09 -20.04 -10.66
C ARG A 56 15.61 -19.88 -10.67
N LYS A 57 16.31 -20.53 -11.60
CA LYS A 57 17.78 -20.44 -11.70
C LYS A 57 18.21 -19.02 -12.05
N THR A 58 17.65 -18.47 -13.12
CA THR A 58 17.85 -17.08 -13.56
C THR A 58 17.47 -16.10 -12.45
N PHE A 59 16.34 -16.32 -11.78
CA PHE A 59 15.97 -15.51 -10.62
C PHE A 59 17.06 -15.50 -9.54
N ASN A 60 17.60 -16.67 -9.17
CA ASN A 60 18.56 -16.77 -8.08
C ASN A 60 19.90 -16.10 -8.44
N GLU A 61 20.35 -16.23 -9.68
CA GLU A 61 21.55 -15.57 -10.19
C GLU A 61 21.39 -14.05 -10.10
N GLU A 62 20.32 -13.50 -10.68
CA GLU A 62 20.06 -12.06 -10.68
C GLU A 62 19.77 -11.51 -9.27
N ALA A 63 19.05 -12.25 -8.43
CA ALA A 63 18.80 -11.86 -7.04
C ALA A 63 20.09 -11.80 -6.21
N THR A 64 21.07 -12.66 -6.50
CA THR A 64 22.38 -12.64 -5.84
C THR A 64 23.17 -11.40 -6.27
N THR A 65 23.19 -11.08 -7.57
CA THR A 65 23.78 -9.85 -8.10
C THR A 65 23.15 -8.60 -7.49
N LEU A 66 21.82 -8.57 -7.41
CA LEU A 66 21.08 -7.48 -6.78
C LEU A 66 21.45 -7.34 -5.30
N ARG A 67 21.52 -8.45 -4.55
CA ARG A 67 21.92 -8.41 -3.14
C ARG A 67 23.32 -7.82 -2.96
N ALA A 68 24.28 -8.21 -3.81
CA ALA A 68 25.64 -7.69 -3.80
C ALA A 68 25.67 -6.17 -4.01
N ARG A 69 24.91 -5.63 -4.98
CA ARG A 69 24.77 -4.17 -5.19
C ARG A 69 24.30 -3.44 -3.91
N PHE A 70 23.33 -3.99 -3.19
CA PHE A 70 22.85 -3.40 -1.93
C PHE A 70 23.88 -3.51 -0.79
N ASP A 71 24.68 -4.58 -0.77
CA ASP A 71 25.73 -4.76 0.23
C ASP A 71 26.93 -3.84 0.00
N GLU A 72 27.31 -3.58 -1.26
CA GLU A 72 28.35 -2.60 -1.60
C GLU A 72 27.98 -1.17 -1.18
N ALA A 73 26.69 -0.83 -1.25
CA ALA A 73 26.18 0.47 -0.81
C ALA A 73 26.01 0.59 0.72
N ARG A 74 26.29 -0.46 1.48
CA ARG A 74 26.09 -0.49 2.93
C ARG A 74 27.08 0.46 3.63
N GLY A 75 26.59 1.23 4.60
CA GLY A 75 27.41 2.15 5.38
C GLY A 75 27.84 3.42 4.63
N CYS A 76 27.20 3.74 3.51
CA CYS A 76 27.45 5.00 2.81
C CYS A 76 26.99 6.24 3.62
N SER A 77 27.52 7.41 3.25
CA SER A 77 27.11 8.68 3.86
C SER A 77 25.62 8.96 3.64
N PRO A 78 24.93 9.65 4.57
CA PRO A 78 23.48 9.85 4.49
C PRO A 78 23.05 10.57 3.21
N ALA A 79 23.85 11.53 2.73
CA ALA A 79 23.59 12.22 1.47
C ALA A 79 23.67 11.27 0.25
N LYS A 80 24.66 10.36 0.24
CA LYS A 80 24.79 9.34 -0.81
C LYS A 80 23.65 8.32 -0.71
N ALA A 81 23.26 7.91 0.49
CA ALA A 81 22.17 6.96 0.71
C ALA A 81 20.82 7.50 0.19
N ALA A 82 20.50 8.77 0.47
CA ALA A 82 19.29 9.41 -0.04
C ALA A 82 19.28 9.50 -1.57
N ARG A 83 20.43 9.80 -2.18
CA ARG A 83 20.57 9.81 -3.64
C ARG A 83 20.36 8.42 -4.25
N LEU A 84 21.02 7.40 -3.70
CA LEU A 84 20.89 6.00 -4.16
C LEU A 84 19.47 5.46 -3.99
N LEU A 85 18.76 5.85 -2.91
CA LEU A 85 17.36 5.51 -2.73
C LEU A 85 16.48 6.09 -3.84
N ARG A 86 16.70 7.37 -4.19
CA ARG A 86 15.96 8.01 -5.29
C ARG A 86 16.25 7.34 -6.62
N GLU A 87 17.52 7.14 -6.96
CA GLU A 87 17.96 6.46 -8.18
C GLU A 87 17.39 5.03 -8.25
N GLY A 88 17.39 4.29 -7.14
CA GLY A 88 16.81 2.95 -7.07
C GLY A 88 15.30 2.93 -7.23
N HIS A 89 14.59 3.98 -6.82
CA HIS A 89 13.15 4.13 -7.08
C HIS A 89 12.85 4.44 -8.54
N GLU A 90 13.68 5.26 -9.20
CA GLU A 90 13.59 5.57 -10.63
C GLU A 90 13.84 4.29 -11.46
N GLU A 91 14.92 3.55 -11.16
CA GLU A 91 15.23 2.25 -11.78
C GLU A 91 14.06 1.26 -11.60
N LEU A 92 13.51 1.17 -10.39
CA LEU A 92 12.37 0.28 -10.13
C LEU A 92 11.14 0.63 -10.96
N LEU A 93 10.84 1.92 -11.13
CA LEU A 93 9.70 2.37 -11.92
C LEU A 93 9.88 2.01 -13.40
N GLU A 94 11.09 2.23 -13.94
CA GLU A 94 11.44 1.89 -15.33
C GLU A 94 11.27 0.38 -15.61
N PHE A 95 11.73 -0.46 -14.68
CA PHE A 95 11.65 -1.91 -14.82
C PHE A 95 10.34 -2.52 -14.28
N THR A 96 9.33 -1.73 -13.95
CA THR A 96 8.07 -2.29 -13.44
C THR A 96 7.37 -3.11 -14.54
N HIS A 97 7.11 -4.39 -14.26
CA HIS A 97 6.40 -5.27 -15.20
C HIS A 97 4.95 -4.78 -15.40
N PRO A 98 4.41 -4.75 -16.64
CA PRO A 98 3.06 -4.27 -16.91
C PRO A 98 1.95 -5.10 -16.22
N ASP A 99 2.19 -6.40 -16.02
CA ASP A 99 1.28 -7.32 -15.31
C ASP A 99 2.03 -8.07 -14.18
N PRO A 100 2.25 -7.44 -13.01
CA PRO A 100 3.07 -8.02 -11.96
C PRO A 100 2.38 -9.22 -11.30
N TYR A 101 3.15 -10.23 -10.88
CA TYR A 101 2.59 -11.39 -10.20
C TYR A 101 1.95 -10.99 -8.85
N CYS A 102 0.63 -11.21 -8.74
CA CYS A 102 -0.13 -11.03 -7.51
C CYS A 102 -0.57 -12.38 -6.93
N LEU A 103 -0.44 -12.52 -5.61
CA LEU A 103 -0.93 -13.70 -4.89
C LEU A 103 -2.46 -13.79 -5.03
N PRO A 104 -3.04 -14.98 -5.30
CA PRO A 104 -4.47 -15.11 -5.62
C PRO A 104 -5.44 -14.46 -4.61
N PRO A 105 -5.29 -14.59 -3.27
CA PRO A 105 -6.23 -13.99 -2.32
C PRO A 105 -5.97 -12.50 -2.04
N MET A 106 -4.77 -12.00 -2.38
CA MET A 106 -4.39 -10.61 -2.13
C MET A 106 -5.16 -9.66 -3.07
N PRO A 107 -5.32 -8.38 -2.70
CA PRO A 107 -5.90 -7.38 -3.60
C PRO A 107 -5.21 -7.37 -4.97
N GLY A 108 -6.01 -7.42 -6.04
CA GLY A 108 -5.52 -7.55 -7.42
C GLY A 108 -5.23 -8.98 -7.89
N GLY A 109 -5.39 -9.99 -7.01
CA GLY A 109 -5.28 -11.40 -7.37
C GLY A 109 -6.60 -12.00 -7.88
N SER A 110 -6.51 -13.13 -8.58
CA SER A 110 -7.65 -13.79 -9.24
C SER A 110 -8.72 -14.38 -8.30
N LYS A 111 -8.41 -14.52 -7.01
CA LYS A 111 -9.32 -15.03 -5.97
C LYS A 111 -9.62 -13.98 -4.90
N HIS A 112 -9.28 -12.72 -5.14
CA HIS A 112 -9.58 -11.64 -4.22
C HIS A 112 -11.10 -11.48 -4.06
N MET A 113 -11.56 -11.36 -2.81
CA MET A 113 -12.99 -11.22 -2.46
C MET A 113 -13.92 -12.30 -3.02
N ARG A 114 -13.39 -13.46 -3.45
CA ARG A 114 -14.22 -14.58 -3.94
C ARG A 114 -15.05 -15.22 -2.83
N TYR A 115 -14.49 -15.27 -1.62
CA TYR A 115 -15.09 -15.88 -0.43
C TYR A 115 -15.04 -14.92 0.76
N SER A 116 -15.59 -13.71 0.58
CA SER A 116 -15.71 -12.77 1.69
C SER A 116 -16.75 -13.29 2.68
N PRO A 117 -16.41 -13.47 3.97
CA PRO A 117 -17.39 -13.88 4.96
C PRO A 117 -18.45 -12.78 5.13
N LEU A 118 -19.70 -13.20 5.35
CA LEU A 118 -20.76 -12.27 5.70
C LEU A 118 -20.45 -11.60 7.04
N PRO A 119 -20.82 -10.31 7.24
CA PRO A 119 -20.72 -9.66 8.53
C PRO A 119 -21.39 -10.49 9.63
N ARG A 120 -20.72 -10.59 10.78
CA ARG A 120 -21.15 -11.40 11.91
C ARG A 120 -22.56 -11.02 12.40
N GLU A 121 -22.84 -9.72 12.39
CA GLU A 121 -24.14 -9.12 12.75
C GLU A 121 -25.31 -9.65 11.91
N ILE A 122 -25.04 -10.03 10.65
CA ILE A 122 -26.05 -10.58 9.75
C ILE A 122 -26.25 -12.08 10.00
N CYS A 123 -25.17 -12.82 10.27
CA CYS A 123 -25.23 -14.26 10.54
C CYS A 123 -25.86 -14.59 11.90
N PHE A 124 -25.67 -13.72 12.90
CA PHE A 124 -26.17 -13.92 14.26
C PHE A 124 -26.95 -12.68 14.70
N THR A 125 -28.20 -12.59 14.26
CA THR A 125 -29.10 -11.44 14.53
C THR A 125 -29.35 -11.20 16.01
N ASP A 126 -29.26 -12.26 16.82
CA ASP A 126 -29.55 -12.22 18.26
C ASP A 126 -28.37 -11.67 19.09
N GLY A 127 -27.24 -11.35 18.45
CA GLY A 127 -26.00 -10.93 19.12
C GLY A 127 -25.32 -12.05 19.92
N ASN A 128 -25.88 -13.27 19.93
CA ASN A 128 -25.29 -14.43 20.57
C ASN A 128 -24.29 -15.09 19.62
N TYR A 129 -23.03 -14.68 19.73
CA TYR A 129 -21.94 -15.22 18.93
C TYR A 129 -21.38 -16.49 19.57
N PRO A 130 -21.00 -17.51 18.78
CA PRO A 130 -20.40 -18.71 19.33
C PRO A 130 -19.01 -18.38 19.91
N ALA A 131 -18.63 -19.06 20.99
CA ALA A 131 -17.44 -18.72 21.79
C ALA A 131 -16.11 -18.88 21.04
N ASP A 132 -16.11 -19.63 19.95
CA ASP A 132 -14.98 -19.86 19.05
C ASP A 132 -14.85 -18.81 17.94
N ALA A 133 -15.80 -17.89 17.80
CA ALA A 133 -15.78 -16.87 16.75
C ALA A 133 -14.65 -15.86 16.95
N PRO A 134 -13.83 -15.55 15.92
CA PRO A 134 -12.71 -14.62 16.04
C PRO A 134 -13.17 -13.17 16.18
N ASP A 135 -12.93 -12.54 17.33
CA ASP A 135 -13.40 -11.17 17.67
C ASP A 135 -12.64 -10.03 16.98
N TYR A 136 -11.72 -10.36 16.07
CA TYR A 136 -10.95 -9.37 15.33
C TYR A 136 -11.51 -9.18 13.92
N TYR A 137 -11.45 -7.94 13.44
CA TYR A 137 -11.72 -7.65 12.04
C TYR A 137 -10.52 -8.06 11.17
N ILE A 138 -10.79 -8.40 9.92
CA ILE A 138 -9.76 -8.73 8.92
C ILE A 138 -9.80 -7.66 7.85
N ASN A 139 -8.63 -7.09 7.53
CA ASN A 139 -8.50 -6.12 6.45
C ASN A 139 -8.63 -6.80 5.07
N PRO A 140 -8.89 -6.04 3.99
CA PRO A 140 -8.92 -6.59 2.63
C PRO A 140 -7.64 -7.32 2.20
N ASP A 141 -6.50 -7.01 2.83
CA ASP A 141 -5.21 -7.67 2.60
C ASP A 141 -4.98 -8.91 3.49
N TRP A 142 -6.05 -9.40 4.15
CA TRP A 142 -6.06 -10.55 5.07
C TRP A 142 -5.26 -10.36 6.36
N SER A 143 -4.79 -9.14 6.65
CA SER A 143 -4.15 -8.84 7.93
C SER A 143 -5.17 -8.63 9.05
N ILE A 144 -4.80 -8.96 10.28
CA ILE A 144 -5.62 -8.68 11.46
C ILE A 144 -5.69 -7.15 11.63
N CYS A 145 -6.92 -6.63 11.67
CA CYS A 145 -7.22 -5.24 11.96
C CYS A 145 -6.83 -4.95 13.41
N LYS A 146 -5.76 -4.18 13.58
CA LYS A 146 -5.31 -3.72 14.89
C LYS A 146 -5.43 -2.20 14.94
N PRO A 147 -6.16 -1.62 15.92
CA PRO A 147 -6.34 -0.17 16.02
C PRO A 147 -5.00 0.56 16.22
N GLU A 148 -4.08 -0.02 16.99
CA GLU A 148 -2.79 0.59 17.32
C GLU A 148 -1.80 0.63 16.14
N THR A 149 -1.91 -0.32 15.21
CA THR A 149 -0.92 -0.53 14.14
C THR A 149 -1.22 0.29 12.88
N GLY A 150 -2.24 1.16 12.92
CA GLY A 150 -2.74 1.90 11.74
C GLY A 150 -3.33 1.00 10.64
N LYS A 151 -3.38 -0.32 10.87
CA LYS A 151 -4.01 -1.33 10.01
C LYS A 151 -5.49 -1.46 10.33
N SER A 152 -6.12 -0.38 10.76
CA SER A 152 -7.52 -0.43 11.15
C SER A 152 -8.38 0.10 10.00
N ALA A 153 -9.15 -0.78 9.37
CA ALA A 153 -10.18 -0.40 8.40
C ALA A 153 -11.44 0.19 9.09
N ILE A 154 -11.27 0.96 10.16
CA ILE A 154 -12.35 1.77 10.72
C ILE A 154 -12.40 3.06 9.88
N GLY A 155 -13.10 2.99 8.75
CA GLY A 155 -13.26 4.08 7.77
C GLY A 155 -13.15 3.60 6.32
N SER A 156 -13.30 4.52 5.35
CA SER A 156 -13.04 4.23 3.93
C SER A 156 -11.54 4.07 3.68
N VAL A 157 -11.09 2.85 3.42
CA VAL A 157 -9.68 2.55 3.10
C VAL A 157 -9.51 2.58 1.59
N LEU A 158 -8.68 3.52 1.09
CA LEU A 158 -8.20 3.45 -0.28
C LEU A 158 -7.23 2.27 -0.40
N VAL A 159 -7.66 1.20 -1.07
CA VAL A 159 -6.82 0.04 -1.37
C VAL A 159 -5.86 0.43 -2.49
N ASP A 160 -4.66 0.88 -2.12
CA ASP A 160 -3.57 1.17 -3.06
C ASP A 160 -2.75 -0.12 -3.33
N PHE A 161 -2.85 -0.64 -4.56
CA PHE A 161 -2.19 -1.88 -5.01
C PHE A 161 -0.65 -1.81 -4.94
N GLY A 162 -0.05 -0.63 -4.86
CA GLY A 162 1.40 -0.42 -4.70
C GLY A 162 1.92 -0.50 -3.26
N LYS A 163 1.00 -0.55 -2.27
CA LYS A 163 1.30 -0.54 -0.84
C LYS A 163 0.83 -1.81 -0.15
N LYS A 164 1.68 -2.84 -0.19
CA LYS A 164 1.70 -3.79 0.93
C LYS A 164 2.36 -3.06 2.09
N ASN A 165 1.57 -2.38 2.92
CA ASN A 165 2.02 -1.69 4.14
C ASN A 165 2.46 -2.74 5.17
N MET A 166 3.63 -3.31 4.92
CA MET A 166 4.39 -4.07 5.89
C MET A 166 5.07 -3.08 6.83
N GLU A 167 4.61 -3.01 8.07
CA GLU A 167 5.58 -3.14 9.16
C GLU A 167 6.36 -4.45 8.95
#